data_AF-A0AAV8WJE5-F1
#
_entry.id   AF-A0AAV8WJE5-F1
#
_cell.length_a   1.000
_cell.length_b   1.000
_cell.length_c   1.000
_cell.angle_alpha   90.00
_cell.angle_beta   90.00
_cell.angle_gamma   90.00
#
_symmetry.space_group_name_H-M   'P 1'
#
loop_
_entity.id
_entity.type
_entity.pdbx_description
1 polymer ?
#
loop_
_entity_poly.entity_id
_entity_poly.type
_entity_poly.pdbx_seq_one_letter_code
_entity_poly.pdbx_strand_id
1 'polypeptide(L)'
;MSNALLTNALVHKWHLLSRARRVIESAFGILSGRWRIFRGPINASVSTTIKITQATIYLHNFIMRHELNMAISERRYSLADCLGEDSGALIDIGRTGSNTFSRNASNIRDDFAEYFEGIGAVHWQWEKVLQNEF
;
A
#
# COMPACT_ATOMS: atom_id res chain seq x y z
N MET A 1 -28.07 18.01 -15.09
CA MET A 1 -27.87 16.62 -14.62
C MET A 1 -26.49 16.03 -15.00
N SER A 2 -25.77 16.58 -15.99
CA SER A 2 -24.45 16.06 -16.42
C SER A 2 -23.27 16.28 -15.44
N ASN A 3 -23.30 17.32 -14.60
CA ASN A 3 -22.17 17.63 -13.71
C ASN A 3 -22.08 16.70 -12.48
N ALA A 4 -23.22 16.23 -11.95
CA ALA A 4 -23.23 15.39 -10.75
C ALA A 4 -22.65 13.99 -11.01
N LEU A 5 -22.87 13.43 -12.21
CA LEU A 5 -22.32 12.13 -12.60
C LEU A 5 -20.81 12.19 -12.84
N LEU A 6 -20.31 13.28 -13.45
CA LEU A 6 -18.88 13.50 -13.65
C LEU A 6 -18.14 13.72 -12.32
N THR A 7 -18.73 14.49 -11.40
CA THR A 7 -18.13 14.69 -10.06
C THR A 7 -18.12 13.39 -9.26
N ASN A 8 -19.19 12.58 -9.34
CA ASN A 8 -19.23 11.28 -8.67
C ASN A 8 -18.20 10.33 -9.27
N ALA A 9 -18.12 10.19 -10.60
CA ALA A 9 -17.13 9.36 -11.27
C ALA A 9 -15.69 9.74 -10.89
N LEU A 10 -15.39 11.04 -10.85
CA LEU A 10 -14.09 11.54 -10.40
C LEU A 10 -13.85 11.21 -8.92
N VAL A 11 -14.79 11.51 -8.02
CA VAL A 11 -14.67 11.20 -6.58
C VAL A 11 -14.46 9.69 -6.34
N HIS A 12 -15.14 8.83 -7.09
CA HIS A 12 -14.97 7.37 -7.03
C HIS A 12 -13.57 6.94 -7.51
N LYS A 13 -13.09 7.49 -8.63
CA LYS A 13 -11.72 7.28 -9.16
C LYS A 13 -10.66 7.65 -8.12
N TRP A 14 -10.79 8.82 -7.49
CA TRP A 14 -9.86 9.26 -6.44
C TRP A 14 -9.90 8.38 -5.20
N HIS A 15 -11.08 7.91 -4.79
CA HIS A 15 -11.26 7.07 -3.61
C HIS A 15 -10.62 5.68 -3.79
N LEU A 16 -10.81 5.05 -4.95
CA LEU A 16 -10.21 3.73 -5.26
C LEU A 16 -8.67 3.81 -5.27
N LEU A 17 -8.11 4.79 -5.97
CA LEU A 17 -6.66 5.01 -6.02
C LEU A 17 -6.08 5.26 -4.62
N SER A 18 -6.76 6.08 -3.81
CA SER A 18 -6.34 6.37 -2.44
C SER A 18 -6.34 5.11 -1.57
N ARG A 19 -7.35 4.23 -1.72
CA ARG A 19 -7.39 2.94 -1.00
C ARG A 19 -6.30 1.98 -1.46
N ALA A 20 -6.10 1.83 -2.76
CA ALA A 20 -5.05 0.98 -3.31
C ALA A 20 -3.67 1.44 -2.81
N ARG A 21 -3.41 2.76 -2.86
CA ARG A 21 -2.19 3.35 -2.32
C ARG A 21 -2.03 3.05 -0.82
N ARG A 22 -3.08 3.24 -0.01
CA ARG A 22 -3.04 2.97 1.43
C ARG A 22 -2.69 1.51 1.74
N VAL A 23 -3.24 0.55 0.98
CA VAL A 23 -2.94 -0.88 1.14
C VAL A 23 -1.47 -1.17 0.79
N ILE A 24 -0.99 -0.63 -0.34
CA ILE A 24 0.41 -0.81 -0.77
C ILE A 24 1.38 -0.18 0.23
N GLU A 25 1.13 1.05 0.65
CA GLU A 25 1.96 1.76 1.63
C GLU A 25 1.97 1.06 2.99
N SER A 26 0.82 0.57 3.45
CA SER A 26 0.75 -0.20 4.70
C SER A 26 1.54 -1.51 4.61
N ALA A 27 1.36 -2.28 3.54
CA ALA A 27 2.12 -3.53 3.33
C ALA A 27 3.63 -3.27 3.23
N PHE A 28 4.02 -2.23 2.49
CA PHE A 28 5.42 -1.85 2.35
C PHE A 28 6.00 -1.33 3.68
N GLY A 29 5.23 -0.61 4.49
CA GLY A 29 5.62 -0.14 5.82
C GLY A 29 5.92 -1.31 6.76
N ILE A 30 5.09 -2.35 6.74
CA ILE A 30 5.37 -3.59 7.49
C ILE A 30 6.69 -4.19 7.01
N LEU A 31 6.87 -4.35 5.69
CA LEU A 31 8.08 -4.95 5.14
C LEU A 31 9.33 -4.12 5.46
N SER A 32 9.29 -2.79 5.41
CA SER A 32 10.44 -1.92 5.70
C SER A 32 10.78 -1.82 7.18
N GLY A 33 9.78 -1.93 8.06
CA GLY A 33 9.98 -2.08 9.49
C GLY A 33 10.75 -3.36 9.82
N ARG A 34 10.42 -4.48 9.15
CA ARG A 34 11.03 -5.80 9.41
C ARG A 34 12.35 -6.04 8.68
N TRP A 35 12.46 -5.62 7.42
CA TRP A 35 13.56 -5.99 6.53
C TRP A 35 14.40 -4.78 6.16
N ARG A 36 15.67 -4.79 6.58
CA ARG A 36 16.62 -3.68 6.32
C ARG A 36 16.81 -3.36 4.83
N ILE A 37 16.59 -4.33 3.94
CA ILE A 37 16.73 -4.15 2.48
C ILE A 37 15.78 -3.07 1.91
N PHE A 38 14.64 -2.80 2.55
CA PHE A 38 13.70 -1.78 2.12
C PHE A 38 13.91 -0.41 2.79
N ARG A 39 14.87 -0.29 3.72
CA ARG A 39 15.17 0.99 4.40
C ARG A 39 16.02 1.94 3.57
N GLY A 40 16.44 1.52 2.37
CA GLY A 40 17.22 2.33 1.45
C GLY A 40 17.00 1.93 0.00
N PRO A 41 17.59 2.66 -0.96
CA PRO A 41 17.49 2.33 -2.38
C PRO A 41 18.05 0.92 -2.66
N ILE A 42 17.26 0.10 -3.35
CA ILE A 42 17.69 -1.23 -3.77
C ILE A 42 18.53 -1.08 -5.05
N ASN A 43 19.84 -1.22 -4.92
CA ASN A 43 20.76 -1.19 -6.06
C ASN A 43 20.78 -2.54 -6.81
N ALA A 44 19.67 -2.85 -7.49
CA ALA A 44 19.52 -4.07 -8.28
C ALA A 44 18.62 -3.81 -9.51
N SER A 45 18.70 -4.70 -10.50
CA SER A 45 17.78 -4.64 -11.65
C SER A 45 16.33 -4.86 -11.22
N VAL A 46 15.37 -4.32 -11.99
CA VAL A 46 13.93 -4.45 -11.72
C VAL A 46 13.52 -5.91 -11.49
N SER A 47 14.01 -6.83 -12.33
CA SER A 47 13.74 -8.26 -12.19
C SER A 47 14.21 -8.83 -10.84
N THR A 48 15.34 -8.35 -10.34
CA THR A 48 15.93 -8.78 -9.07
C THR A 48 15.16 -8.17 -7.91
N THR A 49 14.77 -6.90 -8.00
CA THR A 49 13.92 -6.22 -7.00
C THR A 49 12.57 -6.93 -6.84
N ILE A 50 11.95 -7.37 -7.94
CA ILE A 50 10.72 -8.17 -7.88
C ILE A 50 10.94 -9.47 -7.09
N LYS A 51 12.03 -10.20 -7.39
CA LYS A 51 12.38 -11.45 -6.68
C LYS A 51 12.67 -11.20 -5.19
N ILE A 52 13.38 -10.12 -4.87
CA ILE A 52 13.63 -9.70 -3.48
C ILE A 52 12.29 -9.48 -2.76
N THR A 53 11.40 -8.69 -3.34
CA THR A 53 10.08 -8.42 -2.76
C THR A 53 9.29 -9.71 -2.54
N GLN A 54 9.20 -10.57 -3.54
CA GLN A 54 8.53 -11.87 -3.42
C GLN A 54 9.15 -12.73 -2.31
N ALA A 55 10.48 -12.85 -2.27
CA ALA A 55 11.18 -13.62 -1.24
C ALA A 55 10.88 -13.10 0.17
N THR A 56 10.87 -11.77 0.37
CA THR A 56 10.54 -11.18 1.67
C THR A 56 9.08 -11.43 2.07
N ILE A 57 8.13 -11.45 1.13
CA ILE A 57 6.74 -11.79 1.39
C ILE A 57 6.62 -13.26 1.79
N TYR A 58 7.27 -14.18 1.07
CA TYR A 58 7.29 -15.61 1.42
C TYR A 58 7.86 -15.83 2.82
N LEU A 59 8.98 -15.18 3.14
CA LEU A 59 9.63 -15.31 4.43
C LEU A 59 8.80 -14.70 5.56
N HIS A 60 8.18 -13.54 5.33
CA HIS A 60 7.25 -12.91 6.27
C HIS A 60 6.09 -13.87 6.61
N ASN A 61 5.46 -14.43 5.58
CA ASN A 61 4.35 -15.37 5.75
C ASN A 61 4.79 -16.66 6.48
N PHE A 62 5.98 -17.17 6.17
CA PHE A 62 6.53 -18.36 6.81
C PHE A 62 6.77 -18.13 8.31
N ILE A 63 7.44 -17.03 8.68
CA ILE A 63 7.72 -16.71 10.08
C ILE A 63 6.43 -16.43 10.85
N MET A 64 5.50 -15.65 10.26
CA MET A 64 4.20 -15.38 10.87
C MET A 64 3.42 -16.65 11.17
N ARG A 65 3.36 -17.60 10.22
CA ARG A 65 2.69 -18.90 10.44
C ARG A 65 3.30 -19.68 11.59
N HIS A 66 4.61 -19.63 11.74
CA HIS A 66 5.31 -20.31 12.83
C HIS A 66 5.02 -19.66 14.19
N GLU A 67 5.11 -18.33 14.28
CA GLU A 67 4.89 -17.60 15.53
C GLU A 67 3.43 -17.58 15.99
N LEU A 68 2.47 -17.65 15.06
CA LEU A 68 1.06 -17.76 15.43
C LEU A 68 0.74 -19.03 16.23
N ASN A 69 1.57 -20.07 16.12
CA ASN A 69 1.46 -21.30 16.90
C ASN A 69 2.18 -21.23 18.26
N MET A 70 2.89 -20.13 18.55
CA MET A 70 3.61 -19.92 19.81
C MET A 70 2.80 -19.08 20.80
N ALA A 71 3.17 -19.19 22.08
CA ALA A 71 2.68 -18.29 23.11
C ALA A 71 3.10 -16.84 22.79
N ILE A 72 2.25 -15.87 23.14
CA ILE A 72 2.47 -14.44 22.80
C ILE A 72 3.83 -13.96 23.32
N SER A 73 4.24 -14.38 24.52
CA SER A 73 5.53 -14.03 25.15
C SER A 73 6.75 -14.50 24.38
N GLU A 74 6.60 -15.49 23.50
CA GLU A 74 7.69 -16.08 22.73
C GLU A 74 7.80 -15.49 21.31
N ARG A 75 6.79 -14.73 20.87
CA ARG A 75 6.75 -14.15 19.53
C ARG A 75 7.68 -12.94 19.47
N ARG A 76 8.69 -13.01 18.60
CA ARG A 76 9.67 -11.93 18.44
C ARG A 76 9.44 -11.17 17.15
N TYR A 77 9.12 -11.88 16.07
CA TYR A 77 8.90 -11.31 14.75
C TYR A 77 7.55 -10.62 14.63
N SER A 78 6.47 -11.10 15.23
CA SER A 78 5.16 -10.47 15.17
C SER A 78 5.08 -9.28 16.13
N LEU A 79 5.66 -9.40 17.33
CA LEU A 79 5.66 -8.35 18.36
C LEU A 79 6.76 -7.31 18.21
N ALA A 80 7.74 -7.48 17.30
CA ALA A 80 8.84 -6.51 17.20
C ALA A 80 8.41 -5.07 16.83
N ASP A 81 7.15 -4.84 16.42
CA ASP A 81 6.58 -3.50 16.21
C ASP A 81 6.01 -2.90 17.52
N CYS A 82 5.63 -3.75 18.48
CA CYS A 82 5.13 -3.35 19.80
C CYS A 82 6.25 -3.18 20.84
N LEU A 83 7.39 -3.84 20.64
CA LEU A 83 8.52 -3.91 21.58
C LEU A 83 9.77 -3.17 21.09
N GLY A 84 9.70 -2.53 19.91
CA GLY A 84 10.84 -1.85 19.30
C GLY A 84 11.20 -0.56 20.02
N GLU A 85 12.35 -0.55 20.68
CA GLU A 85 13.08 0.67 21.04
C GLU A 85 13.23 1.56 19.80
N ASP A 86 12.55 2.70 19.85
CA ASP A 86 12.89 4.02 19.32
C ASP A 86 13.79 4.09 18.06
N SER A 87 13.54 3.26 17.05
CA SER A 87 14.26 3.32 15.76
C SER A 87 13.53 4.18 14.72
N GLY A 88 12.86 5.23 15.17
CA GLY A 88 12.14 6.17 14.33
C GLY A 88 10.64 5.89 14.30
N ALA A 89 9.96 6.30 15.37
CA ALA A 89 8.53 6.56 15.28
C ALA A 89 8.25 7.48 14.08
N LEU A 90 7.13 7.27 13.40
CA LEU A 90 6.61 8.23 12.43
C LEU A 90 6.43 9.57 13.15
N ILE A 91 7.38 10.48 12.96
CA ILE A 91 7.30 11.84 13.48
C ILE A 91 6.18 12.53 12.71
N ASP A 92 5.34 13.29 13.40
CA ASP A 92 4.29 14.05 12.76
C ASP A 92 4.93 15.02 11.74
N ILE A 93 4.73 14.73 10.46
CA ILE A 93 5.25 15.56 9.37
C ILE A 93 4.38 16.81 9.35
N GLY A 94 4.94 17.93 9.82
CA GLY A 94 4.37 19.25 9.59
C GLY A 94 4.13 19.47 8.10
N ARG A 95 3.19 20.33 7.72
CA ARG A 95 2.78 20.56 6.32
C ARG A 95 3.98 20.67 5.36
N THR A 96 4.30 19.59 4.66
CA THR A 96 5.36 19.57 3.65
C THR A 96 4.82 20.07 2.33
N GLY A 97 4.99 21.37 2.07
CA GLY A 97 4.77 22.00 0.77
C GLY A 97 3.31 22.10 0.34
N SER A 98 3.11 22.30 -0.97
CA SER A 98 1.79 22.38 -1.59
C SER A 98 1.16 21.00 -1.67
N ASN A 99 -0.15 20.90 -1.39
CA ASN A 99 -0.94 19.69 -1.61
C ASN A 99 -1.12 19.35 -3.11
N THR A 100 -0.56 20.16 -4.00
CA THR A 100 -0.58 19.96 -5.45
C THR A 100 0.48 18.92 -5.86
N PHE A 101 0.03 17.81 -6.42
CA PHE A 101 0.88 16.77 -6.98
C PHE A 101 1.62 17.26 -8.24
N SER A 102 2.79 16.69 -8.53
CA SER A 102 3.53 16.98 -9.77
C SER A 102 2.77 16.47 -11.00
N ARG A 103 3.01 17.04 -12.18
CA ARG A 103 2.39 16.55 -13.43
C ARG A 103 2.69 15.07 -13.69
N ASN A 104 3.90 14.62 -13.39
CA ASN A 104 4.27 13.20 -13.47
C ASN A 104 3.42 12.33 -12.54
N ALA A 105 3.19 12.78 -11.30
CA ALA A 105 2.30 12.08 -10.36
C ALA A 105 0.83 12.12 -10.80
N SER A 106 0.41 13.16 -11.54
CA SER A 106 -0.90 13.17 -12.21
C SER A 106 -0.99 12.06 -13.24
N ASN A 107 -0.03 12.02 -14.16
CA ASN A 107 -0.04 11.06 -15.26
C ASN A 107 -0.05 9.63 -14.73
N ILE A 108 0.80 9.31 -13.74
CA ILE A 108 0.80 8.00 -13.09
C ILE A 108 -0.58 7.67 -12.49
N ARG A 109 -1.27 8.63 -11.88
CA ARG A 109 -2.62 8.41 -11.32
C ARG A 109 -3.64 8.16 -12.41
N ASP A 110 -3.54 8.87 -13.54
CA ASP A 110 -4.42 8.69 -14.69
C ASP A 110 -4.16 7.33 -15.37
N ASP A 111 -2.92 6.93 -15.57
CA ASP A 111 -2.53 5.63 -16.15
C ASP A 111 -3.07 4.47 -15.32
N PHE A 112 -2.91 4.52 -13.99
CA PHE A 112 -3.46 3.48 -13.11
C PHE A 112 -4.98 3.44 -13.14
N ALA A 113 -5.64 4.59 -13.19
CA ALA A 113 -7.08 4.60 -13.24
C ALA A 113 -7.62 4.04 -14.56
N GLU A 114 -7.00 4.37 -15.69
CA GLU A 114 -7.35 3.78 -16.98
C GLU A 114 -7.17 2.24 -16.95
N TYR A 115 -6.11 1.75 -16.31
CA TYR A 115 -5.91 0.32 -16.11
C TYR A 115 -7.03 -0.32 -15.28
N PHE A 116 -7.41 0.27 -14.15
CA PHE A 116 -8.44 -0.29 -13.25
C PHE A 116 -9.88 -0.09 -13.75
N GLU A 117 -10.11 0.83 -14.69
CA GLU A 117 -11.40 1.01 -15.39
C GLU A 117 -11.49 0.12 -16.65
N GLY A 118 -10.35 -0.22 -17.25
CA GLY A 118 -10.25 -1.08 -18.43
C GLY A 118 -9.91 -2.52 -18.09
N ILE A 119 -8.70 -2.95 -18.45
CA ILE A 119 -8.27 -4.36 -18.44
C ILE A 119 -8.24 -4.94 -17.01
N GLY A 120 -7.98 -4.10 -16.01
CA GLY A 120 -7.95 -4.46 -14.60
C GLY A 120 -9.29 -4.36 -13.87
N ALA A 121 -10.37 -3.99 -14.57
CA ALA A 121 -11.69 -3.82 -13.96
C ALA A 121 -12.29 -5.16 -13.53
N VAL A 122 -12.81 -5.21 -12.31
CA VAL A 122 -13.44 -6.40 -11.76
C VAL A 122 -14.93 -6.16 -11.56
N HIS A 123 -15.76 -7.12 -11.99
CA HIS A 123 -17.22 -7.05 -11.99
C HIS A 123 -17.82 -6.46 -10.70
N TRP A 124 -17.30 -6.88 -9.53
CA TRP A 124 -17.90 -6.57 -8.23
C TRP A 124 -17.57 -5.14 -7.76
N GLN A 125 -16.65 -4.44 -8.42
CA GLN A 125 -16.33 -3.05 -8.11
C GLN A 125 -17.53 -2.15 -8.34
N TRP A 126 -18.27 -2.35 -9.43
CA TRP A 126 -19.48 -1.59 -9.75
C TRP A 126 -20.64 -1.95 -8.84
N GLU A 127 -20.73 -3.21 -8.42
CA GLU A 127 -21.78 -3.69 -7.51
C GLU A 127 -21.66 -3.06 -6.12
N LYS A 128 -20.45 -3.02 -5.56
CA LYS A 128 -20.18 -2.33 -4.29
C LYS A 128 -20.46 -0.82 -4.36
N VAL A 129 -20.17 -0.20 -5.51
CA VAL A 129 -20.46 1.22 -5.77
C VAL A 129 -21.97 1.47 -5.85
N LEU A 130 -22.72 0.60 -6.52
CA LEU A 130 -24.19 0.71 -6.66
C LEU A 130 -24.92 0.47 -5.34
N GLN A 131 -24.39 -0.41 -4.49
CA GLN A 131 -24.99 -0.76 -3.20
C GLN A 131 -24.61 0.22 -2.08
N ASN A 132 -23.73 1.19 -2.35
CA ASN A 132 -23.21 2.14 -1.36
C ASN A 132 -22.63 1.43 -0.11
N GLU A 133 -22.20 0.18 -0.27
CA GLU A 133 -21.55 -0.64 0.75
C GLU A 133 -20.05 -0.28 0.76
N PHE A 134 -19.76 0.83 1.42
CA PHE A 134 -18.40 1.32 1.65
C PHE A 134 -17.93 1.06 3.07
#